data_AF-A0A353P0N3-F1
#
_entry.id   AF-A0A353P0N3-F1
#
_cell.length_a   1.000
_cell.length_b   1.000
_cell.length_c   1.000
_cell.angle_alpha   90.00
_cell.angle_beta   90.00
_cell.angle_gamma   90.00
#
_symmetry.space_group_name_H-M   'P 1'
#
loop_
_entity.id
_entity.type
_entity.pdbx_description
1 polymer ?
#
loop_
_entity_poly.entity_id
_entity_poly.type
_entity_poly.pdbx_seq_one_letter_code
_entity_poly.pdbx_strand_id
1 'polypeptide(L)'
;MAVSRKQSLISYSIIILLFFIAVAVGIKQQHYGSASDDTVLKDSLFGDKFLPAGDIEHYMPANLYEKINGKADLYLDNGFVSLQSRRFADKSASDKWAEVYIYDMANNENAFAIYSVQKRSESTPLDSVQFGYSTSDAFYAAASQYYIEVALSADDTDLFNSTMTAVKNLISTISTGKTEIPFLNLFPKENLNIETFKFISADAFGSDLKNIFAAEYTINGNNVTAYLTKDPKGEAYKNYHRFLVDNGGTELQLDIKQAECKAVELFGTTDIIFKSGDYFAGVRGSAPINDLKQITLNLIENLKKH
;
A
#
# COMPACT_ATOMS: atom_id res chain seq x y z
N MET A 1 -42.52 49.33 -4.28
CA MET A 1 -41.30 49.52 -5.09
C MET A 1 -41.30 48.48 -6.20
N ALA A 2 -41.41 48.90 -7.46
CA ALA A 2 -41.38 47.99 -8.59
C ALA A 2 -39.94 47.52 -8.82
N VAL A 3 -39.69 46.21 -8.68
CA VAL A 3 -38.39 45.62 -9.02
C VAL A 3 -38.14 45.88 -10.51
N SER A 4 -36.98 46.46 -10.83
CA SER A 4 -36.59 46.75 -12.20
C SER A 4 -36.59 45.46 -13.03
N ARG A 5 -37.15 45.48 -14.24
CA ARG A 5 -37.15 44.32 -15.16
C ARG A 5 -35.75 43.71 -15.35
N LYS A 6 -34.69 44.53 -15.24
CA LYS A 6 -33.29 44.07 -15.28
C LYS A 6 -32.87 43.25 -14.05
N GLN A 7 -33.35 43.61 -12.86
CA GLN A 7 -33.06 42.86 -11.62
C GLN A 7 -33.77 41.50 -11.63
N SER A 8 -35.01 41.45 -12.13
CA SER A 8 -35.76 40.20 -12.27
C SER A 8 -35.09 39.23 -13.26
N LEU A 9 -34.55 39.73 -14.38
CA LEU A 9 -33.78 38.93 -15.34
C LEU A 9 -32.52 38.32 -14.74
N ILE A 10 -31.75 39.10 -13.96
CA ILE A 10 -30.54 38.61 -13.28
C ILE A 10 -30.88 37.51 -12.26
N SER A 11 -31.94 37.69 -11.48
CA SER A 11 -32.40 36.67 -10.53
C SER A 11 -32.80 35.36 -11.22
N TYR A 12 -33.52 35.42 -12.35
CA TYR A 12 -33.85 34.22 -13.12
C TYR A 12 -32.60 33.53 -13.68
N SER A 13 -31.61 34.28 -14.18
CA SER A 13 -30.35 33.71 -14.66
C SER A 13 -29.57 32.97 -13.56
N ILE A 14 -29.55 33.51 -12.34
CA ILE A 14 -28.88 32.87 -11.19
C ILE A 14 -29.61 31.57 -10.80
N ILE A 15 -30.94 31.59 -10.73
CA ILE A 15 -31.72 30.39 -10.37
C ILE A 15 -31.54 29.29 -11.43
N ILE A 16 -31.55 29.64 -12.72
CA ILE A 16 -31.30 28.70 -13.80
C ILE A 16 -29.89 28.10 -13.69
N LEU A 17 -28.88 28.92 -13.42
CA LEU A 17 -27.51 28.44 -13.22
C LEU A 17 -27.40 27.47 -12.04
N LEU A 18 -28.02 27.81 -10.89
CA LEU A 18 -28.03 26.94 -9.71
C LEU A 18 -28.76 25.63 -9.97
N PHE A 19 -29.87 25.67 -10.73
CA PHE A 19 -30.58 24.46 -11.15
C PHE A 19 -29.69 23.57 -12.03
N PHE A 20 -28.96 24.14 -13.00
CA PHE A 20 -28.03 23.37 -13.81
C PHE A 20 -26.87 22.79 -13.00
N ILE A 21 -26.34 23.52 -12.02
CA ILE A 21 -25.33 23.00 -11.10
C ILE A 21 -25.91 21.84 -10.27
N ALA A 22 -27.10 21.99 -9.71
CA ALA A 22 -27.77 20.94 -8.94
C ALA A 22 -28.06 19.70 -9.79
N VAL A 23 -28.51 19.87 -11.03
CA VAL A 23 -28.73 18.77 -11.98
C VAL A 23 -27.39 18.12 -12.37
N ALA A 24 -26.34 18.90 -12.63
CA ALA A 24 -25.01 18.36 -12.94
C ALA A 24 -24.42 17.57 -11.76
N VAL A 25 -24.60 18.06 -10.53
CA VAL A 25 -24.22 17.36 -9.30
C VAL A 25 -25.05 16.08 -9.12
N GLY A 26 -26.36 16.13 -9.36
CA GLY A 26 -27.24 14.97 -9.30
C GLY A 26 -26.92 13.89 -10.34
N ILE A 27 -26.61 14.28 -11.59
CA ILE A 27 -26.16 13.37 -12.64
C ILE A 27 -24.79 12.77 -12.28
N LYS A 28 -23.87 13.58 -11.74
CA LYS A 28 -22.56 13.09 -11.27
C LYS A 28 -22.74 12.11 -10.10
N GLN A 29 -23.62 12.40 -9.14
CA GLN A 29 -23.95 11.51 -8.02
C GLN A 29 -24.64 10.21 -8.48
N GLN A 30 -25.50 10.25 -9.50
CA GLN A 30 -26.05 9.03 -10.10
C GLN A 30 -24.98 8.18 -10.80
N HIS A 31 -23.98 8.81 -11.42
CA HIS A 31 -22.82 8.09 -11.94
C HIS A 31 -21.89 7.53 -10.84
N TYR A 32 -21.88 8.13 -9.65
CA TYR A 32 -21.23 7.53 -8.46
C TYR A 32 -21.97 6.30 -7.92
N GLY A 33 -23.28 6.20 -8.15
CA GLY A 33 -24.13 5.11 -7.65
C GLY A 33 -24.17 3.85 -8.52
N SER A 34 -23.53 3.85 -9.70
CA SER A 34 -23.42 2.65 -10.54
C SER A 34 -22.07 1.97 -10.30
N ALA A 35 -21.86 1.50 -9.07
CA ALA A 35 -20.89 0.43 -8.85
C ALA A 35 -21.32 -0.76 -9.72
N SER A 36 -20.40 -1.27 -10.53
CA SER A 36 -20.60 -2.53 -11.25
C SER A 36 -20.93 -3.65 -10.26
N ASP A 37 -21.50 -4.74 -10.78
CA ASP A 37 -21.94 -5.99 -10.14
C ASP A 37 -20.83 -6.75 -9.34
N ASP A 38 -19.74 -6.09 -8.94
CA ASP A 38 -18.51 -6.63 -8.35
C ASP A 38 -18.49 -6.51 -6.81
N THR A 39 -19.58 -6.92 -6.15
CA THR A 39 -19.60 -6.95 -4.68
C THR A 39 -18.77 -8.13 -4.17
N VAL A 40 -17.60 -7.82 -3.60
CA VAL A 40 -16.70 -8.83 -3.00
C VAL A 40 -17.21 -9.23 -1.61
N LEU A 41 -17.80 -8.28 -0.89
CA LEU A 41 -18.26 -8.45 0.48
C LEU A 41 -19.65 -9.11 0.50
N LYS A 42 -19.68 -10.42 0.75
CA LYS A 42 -20.92 -11.22 0.77
C LYS A 42 -21.59 -11.23 2.15
N ASP A 43 -22.92 -11.29 2.18
CA ASP A 43 -23.71 -11.40 3.41
C ASP A 43 -23.35 -12.65 4.24
N SER A 44 -22.98 -13.74 3.56
CA SER A 44 -22.65 -15.02 4.17
C SER A 44 -21.21 -15.12 4.69
N LEU A 45 -20.45 -14.01 4.69
CA LEU A 45 -19.02 -14.01 5.00
C LEU A 45 -18.70 -14.64 6.37
N PHE A 46 -19.54 -14.39 7.37
CA PHE A 46 -19.39 -14.94 8.74
C PHE A 46 -20.39 -16.08 9.06
N GLY A 47 -21.04 -16.66 8.05
CA GLY A 47 -22.08 -17.67 8.24
C GLY A 47 -23.31 -17.11 8.99
N ASP A 48 -23.95 -17.95 9.80
CA ASP A 48 -25.24 -17.60 10.43
C ASP A 48 -25.13 -16.90 11.80
N LYS A 49 -23.93 -16.90 12.41
CA LYS A 49 -23.71 -16.37 13.77
C LYS A 49 -23.58 -14.84 13.77
N PHE A 50 -22.79 -14.29 12.86
CA PHE A 50 -22.64 -12.85 12.70
C PHE A 50 -23.32 -12.41 11.41
N LEU A 51 -24.33 -11.57 11.54
CA LEU A 51 -25.16 -11.11 10.43
C LEU A 51 -24.76 -9.69 10.01
N PRO A 52 -24.97 -9.30 8.74
CA PRO A 52 -24.82 -7.92 8.29
C PRO A 52 -25.55 -6.93 9.21
N ALA A 53 -24.82 -5.94 9.71
CA ALA A 53 -25.32 -4.86 10.56
C ALA A 53 -25.37 -3.54 9.78
N GLY A 54 -26.18 -3.53 8.71
CA GLY A 54 -26.33 -2.41 7.78
C GLY A 54 -25.98 -2.77 6.34
N ASP A 55 -26.15 -1.79 5.43
CA ASP A 55 -25.80 -1.92 4.02
C ASP A 55 -24.27 -1.90 3.80
N ILE A 56 -23.80 -2.25 2.60
CA ILE A 56 -22.37 -2.06 2.27
C ILE A 56 -22.16 -0.55 2.08
N GLU A 57 -21.18 -0.02 2.79
CA GLU A 57 -20.67 1.32 2.54
C GLU A 57 -19.63 1.27 1.41
N HIS A 58 -19.76 2.18 0.45
CA HIS A 58 -18.83 2.32 -0.66
C HIS A 58 -18.11 3.66 -0.60
N TYR A 59 -16.79 3.63 -0.64
CA TYR A 59 -15.96 4.82 -0.73
C TYR A 59 -15.08 4.78 -1.98
N MET A 60 -14.92 5.94 -2.60
CA MET A 60 -14.15 6.21 -3.81
C MET A 60 -13.05 7.22 -3.48
N PRO A 61 -12.09 7.48 -4.38
CA PRO A 61 -10.96 8.36 -4.06
C PRO A 61 -11.39 9.75 -3.55
N ALA A 62 -12.53 10.23 -4.05
CA ALA A 62 -13.07 11.55 -3.70
C ALA A 62 -13.67 11.65 -2.29
N ASN A 63 -13.97 10.55 -1.60
CA ASN A 63 -14.62 10.56 -0.28
C ASN A 63 -14.03 9.54 0.72
N LEU A 64 -12.92 8.88 0.39
CA LEU A 64 -12.25 7.94 1.29
C LEU A 64 -11.90 8.56 2.67
N TYR A 65 -11.57 9.85 2.69
CA TYR A 65 -11.27 10.59 3.92
C TYR A 65 -12.43 10.57 4.92
N GLU A 66 -13.67 10.37 4.48
CA GLU A 66 -14.84 10.30 5.36
C GLU A 66 -14.79 9.05 6.24
N LYS A 67 -14.21 7.94 5.74
CA LYS A 67 -14.09 6.68 6.47
C LYS A 67 -12.79 6.57 7.28
N ILE A 68 -11.66 6.94 6.68
CA ILE A 68 -10.32 6.69 7.24
C ILE A 68 -9.47 7.96 7.35
N ASN A 69 -10.09 9.05 7.82
CA ASN A 69 -9.42 10.34 7.94
C ASN A 69 -8.04 10.23 8.62
N GLY A 70 -7.04 10.90 8.05
CA GLY A 70 -5.63 10.83 8.48
C GLY A 70 -4.83 9.65 7.93
N LYS A 71 -5.48 8.67 7.29
CA LYS A 71 -4.81 7.56 6.58
C LYS A 71 -5.06 7.55 5.07
N ALA A 72 -6.07 8.27 4.58
CA ALA A 72 -6.52 8.21 3.19
C ALA A 72 -5.39 8.43 2.16
N ASP A 73 -4.51 9.40 2.39
CA ASP A 73 -3.40 9.74 1.49
C ASP A 73 -2.51 8.53 1.19
N LEU A 74 -2.19 7.72 2.20
CA LEU A 74 -1.42 6.49 2.01
C LEU A 74 -2.06 5.56 0.97
N TYR A 75 -3.38 5.40 0.99
CA TYR A 75 -4.08 4.51 0.06
C TYR A 75 -4.16 5.16 -1.33
N LEU A 76 -4.48 6.45 -1.39
CA LEU A 76 -4.56 7.22 -2.64
C LEU A 76 -3.22 7.22 -3.41
N ASP A 77 -2.12 7.47 -2.70
CA ASP A 77 -0.77 7.49 -3.27
C ASP A 77 -0.26 6.10 -3.67
N ASN A 78 -0.94 5.03 -3.24
CA ASN A 78 -0.65 3.65 -3.58
C ASN A 78 -1.70 3.05 -4.53
N GLY A 79 -2.42 3.86 -5.29
CA GLY A 79 -3.28 3.38 -6.38
C GLY A 79 -4.64 2.84 -5.95
N PHE A 80 -5.19 3.35 -4.85
CA PHE A 80 -6.54 3.05 -4.40
C PHE A 80 -7.61 3.29 -5.48
N VAL A 81 -8.51 2.32 -5.64
CA VAL A 81 -9.65 2.36 -6.56
C VAL A 81 -10.96 2.55 -5.80
N SER A 82 -11.24 1.69 -4.82
CA SER A 82 -12.47 1.74 -4.03
C SER A 82 -12.34 1.01 -2.70
N LEU A 83 -13.24 1.29 -1.77
CA LEU A 83 -13.39 0.59 -0.50
C LEU A 83 -14.83 0.12 -0.34
N GLN A 84 -15.02 -1.17 -0.07
CA GLN A 84 -16.25 -1.73 0.46
C GLN A 84 -16.09 -1.96 1.96
N SER A 85 -17.00 -1.42 2.77
CA SER A 85 -16.98 -1.62 4.22
C SER A 85 -18.34 -2.01 4.76
N ARG A 86 -18.36 -2.95 5.72
CA ARG A 86 -19.58 -3.37 6.40
C ARG A 86 -19.27 -4.00 7.75
N ARG A 87 -20.16 -3.76 8.72
CA ARG A 87 -20.16 -4.45 10.01
C ARG A 87 -20.96 -5.74 9.96
N PHE A 88 -20.46 -6.75 10.68
CA PHE A 88 -21.16 -7.99 10.99
C PHE A 88 -21.27 -8.12 12.50
N ALA A 89 -22.48 -8.22 13.02
CA ALA A 89 -22.74 -8.26 14.46
C ALA A 89 -23.29 -9.62 14.89
N ASP A 90 -22.93 -10.05 16.10
CA ASP A 90 -23.45 -11.30 16.67
C ASP A 90 -24.97 -11.18 16.82
N LYS A 91 -25.69 -12.19 16.31
CA LYS A 91 -27.16 -12.24 16.36
C LYS A 91 -27.72 -12.16 17.78
N SER A 92 -26.95 -12.60 18.77
CA SER A 92 -27.33 -12.62 20.19
C SER A 92 -26.75 -11.45 21.01
N ALA A 93 -25.77 -10.72 20.48
CA ALA A 93 -25.06 -9.65 21.18
C ALA A 93 -24.55 -8.57 20.20
N SER A 94 -25.35 -7.54 19.95
CA SER A 94 -25.03 -6.53 18.91
C SER A 94 -23.79 -5.67 19.19
N ASP A 95 -23.28 -5.68 20.43
CA ASP A 95 -22.02 -5.05 20.84
C ASP A 95 -20.78 -5.86 20.42
N LYS A 96 -20.95 -7.15 20.10
CA LYS A 96 -19.93 -8.00 19.50
C LYS A 96 -20.02 -7.91 17.98
N TRP A 97 -19.06 -7.25 17.35
CA TRP A 97 -19.04 -7.06 15.90
C TRP A 97 -17.64 -7.09 15.32
N ALA A 98 -17.57 -7.43 14.04
CA ALA A 98 -16.40 -7.28 13.19
C ALA A 98 -16.74 -6.29 12.06
N GLU A 99 -15.90 -5.29 11.83
CA GLU A 99 -16.03 -4.38 10.70
C GLU A 99 -15.00 -4.73 9.64
N VAL A 100 -15.49 -5.13 8.47
CA VAL A 100 -14.66 -5.54 7.33
C VAL A 100 -14.44 -4.35 6.43
N TYR A 101 -13.21 -4.19 5.96
CA TYR A 101 -12.76 -3.21 4.99
C TYR A 101 -12.06 -3.96 3.86
N ILE A 102 -12.58 -3.85 2.64
CA ILE A 102 -11.98 -4.44 1.44
C ILE A 102 -11.60 -3.29 0.51
N TYR A 103 -10.30 -2.98 0.48
CA TYR A 103 -9.72 -1.97 -0.40
C TYR A 103 -9.33 -2.62 -1.71
N ASP A 104 -9.89 -2.15 -2.82
CA ASP A 104 -9.37 -2.44 -4.16
C ASP A 104 -8.19 -1.49 -4.44
N MET A 105 -7.00 -2.06 -4.59
CA MET A 105 -5.75 -1.34 -4.82
C MET A 105 -5.28 -1.43 -6.28
N ALA A 106 -6.18 -1.79 -7.21
CA ALA A 106 -5.95 -1.98 -8.65
C ALA A 106 -5.07 -3.18 -9.05
N ASN A 107 -4.05 -3.52 -8.26
CA ASN A 107 -3.13 -4.63 -8.54
C ASN A 107 -2.50 -5.19 -7.25
N ASN A 108 -1.80 -6.31 -7.40
CA ASN A 108 -1.20 -7.06 -6.30
C ASN A 108 -0.09 -6.26 -5.59
N GLU A 109 0.69 -5.51 -6.35
CA GLU A 109 1.83 -4.73 -5.85
C GLU A 109 1.37 -3.61 -4.92
N ASN A 110 0.33 -2.89 -5.32
CA ASN A 110 -0.29 -1.83 -4.53
C ASN A 110 -0.97 -2.39 -3.26
N ALA A 111 -1.67 -3.52 -3.36
CA ALA A 111 -2.24 -4.19 -2.18
C ALA A 111 -1.14 -4.62 -1.19
N PHE A 112 -0.06 -5.19 -1.71
CA PHE A 112 1.11 -5.56 -0.92
C PHE A 112 1.80 -4.35 -0.30
N ALA A 113 1.84 -3.21 -1.01
CA ALA A 113 2.41 -1.97 -0.50
C ALA A 113 1.75 -1.54 0.80
N ILE A 114 0.42 -1.43 0.80
CA ILE A 114 -0.36 -1.07 1.98
C ILE A 114 -0.13 -2.08 3.09
N TYR A 115 -0.21 -3.38 2.78
CA TYR A 115 0.05 -4.44 3.75
C TYR A 115 1.44 -4.30 4.40
N SER A 116 2.47 -4.07 3.60
CA SER A 116 3.85 -3.97 4.08
C SER A 116 4.11 -2.74 4.93
N VAL A 117 3.48 -1.60 4.63
CA VAL A 117 3.61 -0.36 5.41
C VAL A 117 2.79 -0.41 6.70
N GLN A 118 1.60 -1.02 6.68
CA GLN A 118 0.71 -1.11 7.84
C GLN A 118 1.12 -2.23 8.83
N LYS A 119 2.00 -3.13 8.42
CA LYS A 119 2.41 -4.28 9.24
C LYS A 119 2.98 -3.83 10.58
N ARG A 120 2.37 -4.32 11.65
CA ARG A 120 2.74 -3.99 13.04
C ARG A 120 3.79 -4.96 13.55
N SER A 121 4.63 -4.51 14.49
CA SER A 121 5.65 -5.35 15.15
C SER A 121 5.06 -6.50 15.97
N GLU A 122 3.87 -6.30 16.55
CA GLU A 122 3.14 -7.30 17.34
C GLU A 122 2.15 -8.08 16.47
N SER A 123 2.65 -8.73 15.42
CA SER A 123 1.83 -9.48 14.46
C SER A 123 1.93 -10.99 14.65
N THR A 124 0.81 -11.69 14.64
CA THR A 124 0.77 -13.17 14.52
C THR A 124 0.42 -13.54 13.08
N PRO A 125 1.30 -14.22 12.32
CA PRO A 125 0.99 -14.64 10.96
C PRO A 125 -0.27 -15.50 10.88
N LEU A 126 -1.06 -15.33 9.82
CA LEU A 126 -2.23 -16.16 9.57
C LEU A 126 -1.84 -17.42 8.79
N ASP A 127 -2.14 -18.59 9.37
CA ASP A 127 -1.89 -19.86 8.68
C ASP A 127 -2.61 -19.92 7.33
N SER A 128 -1.88 -20.35 6.29
CA SER A 128 -2.35 -20.51 4.91
C SER A 128 -2.73 -19.22 4.18
N VAL A 129 -2.40 -18.04 4.73
CA VAL A 129 -2.52 -16.75 4.06
C VAL A 129 -1.12 -16.18 3.87
N GLN A 130 -0.67 -16.08 2.62
CA GLN A 130 0.72 -15.68 2.31
C GLN A 130 1.10 -14.32 2.90
N PHE A 131 0.23 -13.33 2.75
CA PHE A 131 0.38 -11.99 3.33
C PHE A 131 -0.79 -11.74 4.25
N GLY A 132 -0.73 -12.28 5.46
CA GLY A 132 -1.78 -12.13 6.45
C GLY A 132 -1.23 -12.18 7.86
N TYR A 133 -1.71 -11.31 8.72
CA TYR A 133 -1.47 -11.38 10.16
C TYR A 133 -2.68 -10.93 10.96
N SER A 134 -2.69 -11.24 12.25
CA SER A 134 -3.61 -10.71 13.23
C SER A 134 -2.89 -10.03 14.39
N THR A 135 -3.62 -9.13 15.04
CA THR A 135 -3.40 -8.62 16.39
C THR A 135 -4.51 -9.16 17.30
N SER A 136 -4.54 -8.79 18.58
CA SER A 136 -5.65 -9.16 19.47
C SER A 136 -7.01 -8.58 19.03
N ASP A 137 -6.99 -7.46 18.30
CA ASP A 137 -8.16 -6.66 17.97
C ASP A 137 -8.46 -6.56 16.46
N ALA A 138 -7.64 -7.17 15.59
CA ALA A 138 -7.82 -7.03 14.15
C ALA A 138 -7.11 -8.11 13.31
N PHE A 139 -7.54 -8.21 12.05
CA PHE A 139 -6.92 -9.02 10.99
C PHE A 139 -6.54 -8.14 9.81
N TYR A 140 -5.43 -8.47 9.15
CA TYR A 140 -4.90 -7.75 8.00
C TYR A 140 -4.41 -8.75 6.96
N ALA A 141 -4.72 -8.51 5.68
CA ALA A 141 -4.21 -9.36 4.61
C ALA A 141 -4.10 -8.62 3.27
N ALA A 142 -3.17 -9.08 2.41
CA ALA A 142 -3.14 -8.75 1.00
C ALA A 142 -3.36 -10.03 0.16
N ALA A 143 -4.33 -10.00 -0.75
CA ALA A 143 -4.67 -11.12 -1.62
C ALA A 143 -5.22 -10.61 -2.95
N SER A 144 -4.61 -11.03 -4.06
CA SER A 144 -4.84 -10.41 -5.37
C SER A 144 -4.69 -8.87 -5.27
N GLN A 145 -5.53 -8.09 -5.95
CA GLN A 145 -5.57 -6.64 -5.89
C GLN A 145 -6.16 -6.06 -4.59
N TYR A 146 -6.57 -6.92 -3.64
CA TYR A 146 -7.28 -6.49 -2.45
C TYR A 146 -6.37 -6.43 -1.23
N TYR A 147 -6.46 -5.31 -0.52
CA TYR A 147 -6.02 -5.21 0.86
C TYR A 147 -7.23 -5.28 1.78
N ILE A 148 -7.14 -6.10 2.83
CA ILE A 148 -8.26 -6.42 3.72
C ILE A 148 -7.86 -6.05 5.14
N GLU A 149 -8.72 -5.31 5.82
CA GLU A 149 -8.66 -5.08 7.26
C GLU A 149 -9.97 -5.56 7.89
N VAL A 150 -9.90 -6.22 9.05
CA VAL A 150 -11.08 -6.54 9.85
C VAL A 150 -10.84 -6.10 11.28
N ALA A 151 -11.57 -5.09 11.75
CA ALA A 151 -11.51 -4.60 13.11
C ALA A 151 -12.53 -5.31 14.00
N LEU A 152 -12.11 -5.72 15.19
CA LEU A 152 -12.97 -6.40 16.17
C LEU A 152 -13.42 -5.42 17.25
N SER A 153 -14.65 -5.59 17.74
CA SER A 153 -15.18 -4.74 18.82
C SER A 153 -14.66 -5.09 20.21
N ALA A 154 -14.14 -6.30 20.39
CA ALA A 154 -13.65 -6.80 21.67
C ALA A 154 -12.60 -7.91 21.49
N ASP A 155 -11.74 -8.05 22.50
CA ASP A 155 -10.87 -9.23 22.67
C ASP A 155 -11.72 -10.40 23.18
N ASP A 156 -12.36 -11.10 22.24
CA ASP A 156 -13.28 -12.21 22.47
C ASP A 156 -12.90 -13.39 21.56
N THR A 157 -12.66 -14.56 22.16
CA THR A 157 -12.16 -15.74 21.45
C THR A 157 -13.11 -16.25 20.38
N ASP A 158 -14.43 -16.16 20.60
CA ASP A 158 -15.44 -16.61 19.65
C ASP A 158 -15.49 -15.69 18.43
N LEU A 159 -15.48 -14.38 18.66
CA LEU A 159 -15.41 -13.36 17.60
C LEU A 159 -14.12 -13.51 16.79
N PHE A 160 -12.98 -13.68 17.47
CA PHE A 160 -11.68 -13.85 16.82
C PHE A 160 -11.66 -15.09 15.91
N ASN A 161 -12.08 -16.26 16.41
CA ASN A 161 -12.09 -17.50 15.64
C ASN A 161 -13.06 -17.48 14.45
N SER A 162 -14.23 -16.85 14.64
CA SER A 162 -15.21 -16.67 13.56
C SER A 162 -14.65 -15.75 12.47
N THR A 163 -13.98 -14.67 12.87
CA THR A 163 -13.33 -13.73 11.94
C THR A 163 -12.16 -14.37 11.20
N MET A 164 -11.30 -15.12 11.90
CA MET A 164 -10.22 -15.89 11.28
C MET A 164 -10.75 -16.79 10.15
N THR A 165 -11.84 -17.51 10.42
CA THR A 165 -12.47 -18.40 9.43
C THR A 165 -13.02 -17.60 8.24
N ALA A 166 -13.72 -16.50 8.52
CA ALA A 166 -14.27 -15.60 7.50
C ALA A 166 -13.18 -15.03 6.58
N VAL A 167 -12.08 -14.52 7.15
CA VAL A 167 -10.94 -13.96 6.42
C VAL A 167 -10.28 -15.01 5.53
N LYS A 168 -10.05 -16.23 6.04
CA LYS A 168 -9.47 -17.33 5.23
C LYS A 168 -10.36 -17.70 4.05
N ASN A 169 -11.68 -17.77 4.26
CA ASN A 169 -12.65 -18.08 3.20
C ASN A 169 -12.77 -16.96 2.16
N LEU A 170 -12.72 -15.71 2.60
CA LEU A 170 -12.71 -14.55 1.70
C LEU A 170 -11.48 -14.62 0.79
N ILE A 171 -10.30 -14.80 1.38
CA ILE A 171 -9.03 -14.85 0.66
C ILE A 171 -8.99 -16.00 -0.35
N SER A 172 -9.49 -17.19 0.02
CA SER A 172 -9.56 -18.33 -0.91
C SER A 172 -10.55 -18.13 -2.05
N THR A 173 -11.52 -17.22 -1.90
CA THR A 173 -12.48 -16.87 -2.95
C THR A 173 -11.89 -15.85 -3.93
N ILE A 174 -11.10 -14.88 -3.45
CA ILE A 174 -10.55 -13.79 -4.28
C ILE A 174 -9.17 -14.10 -4.86
N SER A 175 -8.45 -15.08 -4.32
CA SER A 175 -7.13 -15.48 -4.80
C SER A 175 -7.04 -17.00 -4.97
N THR A 176 -6.67 -17.44 -6.18
CA THR A 176 -6.55 -18.87 -6.53
C THR A 176 -5.11 -19.39 -6.44
N GLY A 177 -4.28 -18.85 -5.56
CA GLY A 177 -2.91 -19.30 -5.39
C GLY A 177 -2.02 -18.36 -4.60
N LYS A 178 -0.72 -18.62 -4.62
CA LYS A 178 0.27 -17.68 -4.09
C LYS A 178 0.32 -16.45 -4.99
N THR A 179 0.19 -15.28 -4.38
CA THR A 179 0.46 -14.02 -5.06
C THR A 179 1.97 -13.94 -5.30
N GLU A 180 2.38 -14.05 -6.56
CA GLU A 180 3.74 -13.66 -6.91
C GLU A 180 3.85 -12.15 -6.72
N ILE A 181 4.75 -11.73 -5.83
CA ILE A 181 5.16 -10.34 -5.81
C ILE A 181 6.31 -10.25 -6.81
N PRO A 182 6.08 -9.68 -8.01
CA PRO A 182 7.19 -9.39 -8.90
C PRO A 182 8.19 -8.55 -8.10
N PHE A 183 9.47 -8.62 -8.43
CA PHE A 183 10.57 -7.97 -7.69
C PHE A 183 11.09 -8.70 -6.45
N LEU A 184 10.30 -9.45 -5.67
CA LEU A 184 10.87 -10.17 -4.52
C LEU A 184 11.98 -11.16 -4.93
N ASN A 185 11.79 -11.84 -6.06
CA ASN A 185 12.78 -12.77 -6.61
C ASN A 185 14.07 -12.07 -7.11
N LEU A 186 14.03 -10.74 -7.32
CA LEU A 186 15.20 -9.95 -7.71
C LEU A 186 16.11 -9.65 -6.52
N PHE A 187 15.62 -9.75 -5.30
CA PHE A 187 16.43 -9.60 -4.09
C PHE A 187 17.22 -10.89 -3.81
N PRO A 188 18.54 -10.80 -3.50
CA PRO A 188 19.32 -11.94 -3.03
C PRO A 188 18.67 -12.60 -1.82
N LYS A 189 18.59 -13.92 -1.78
CA LYS A 189 17.92 -14.64 -0.68
C LYS A 189 18.80 -14.80 0.57
N GLU A 190 20.11 -14.80 0.40
CA GLU A 190 21.05 -14.96 1.50
C GLU A 190 20.98 -13.73 2.43
N ASN A 191 20.83 -13.97 3.73
CA ASN A 191 20.74 -12.94 4.78
C ASN A 191 19.55 -11.96 4.67
N LEU A 192 18.61 -12.21 3.76
CA LEU A 192 17.39 -11.43 3.59
C LEU A 192 16.45 -11.64 4.78
N ASN A 193 16.06 -10.56 5.44
CA ASN A 193 14.91 -10.57 6.33
C ASN A 193 13.64 -10.39 5.51
N ILE A 194 13.05 -11.50 5.06
CA ILE A 194 11.88 -11.50 4.17
C ILE A 194 10.69 -10.70 4.73
N GLU A 195 10.55 -10.66 6.06
CA GLU A 195 9.45 -9.97 6.74
C GLU A 195 9.50 -8.44 6.62
N THR A 196 10.66 -7.90 6.19
CA THR A 196 10.91 -6.46 6.00
C THR A 196 10.72 -6.01 4.55
N PHE A 197 10.40 -6.94 3.64
CA PHE A 197 10.14 -6.62 2.25
C PHE A 197 8.91 -5.71 2.15
N LYS A 198 9.07 -4.57 1.48
CA LYS A 198 8.05 -3.52 1.36
C LYS A 198 8.12 -2.82 0.02
N PHE A 199 7.00 -2.21 -0.35
CA PHE A 199 6.92 -1.29 -1.47
C PHE A 199 6.64 0.13 -0.96
N ILE A 200 7.41 1.08 -1.45
CA ILE A 200 7.35 2.49 -1.12
C ILE A 200 6.92 3.21 -2.40
N SER A 201 5.64 3.59 -2.51
CA SER A 201 5.10 4.21 -3.72
C SER A 201 5.66 5.61 -3.98
N ALA A 202 5.96 6.38 -2.94
CA ALA A 202 6.43 7.75 -3.03
C ALA A 202 7.37 8.13 -1.88
N ASP A 203 8.11 9.22 -2.10
CA ASP A 203 8.98 9.88 -1.14
C ASP A 203 10.02 8.96 -0.46
N ALA A 204 10.50 7.97 -1.21
CA ALA A 204 11.41 6.98 -0.65
C ALA A 204 12.69 7.65 -0.17
N PHE A 205 12.99 7.42 1.11
CA PHE A 205 14.15 7.97 1.79
C PHE A 205 14.19 9.51 1.86
N GLY A 206 13.03 10.16 1.82
CA GLY A 206 12.92 11.63 1.84
C GLY A 206 13.30 12.31 0.52
N SER A 207 13.32 11.54 -0.57
CA SER A 207 13.62 12.01 -1.93
C SER A 207 12.42 11.81 -2.85
N ASP A 208 12.43 12.39 -4.05
CA ASP A 208 11.36 12.19 -5.05
C ASP A 208 11.31 10.77 -5.67
N LEU A 209 12.02 9.80 -5.10
CA LEU A 209 11.96 8.41 -5.56
C LEU A 209 10.58 7.79 -5.32
N LYS A 210 10.10 7.09 -6.34
CA LYS A 210 8.79 6.45 -6.37
C LYS A 210 8.91 4.99 -6.75
N ASN A 211 7.92 4.20 -6.37
CA ASN A 211 7.78 2.78 -6.72
C ASN A 211 9.03 1.95 -6.35
N ILE A 212 9.55 2.16 -5.14
CA ILE A 212 10.74 1.49 -4.64
C ILE A 212 10.35 0.22 -3.88
N PHE A 213 10.85 -0.93 -4.32
CA PHE A 213 10.86 -2.13 -3.49
C PHE A 213 12.08 -2.08 -2.57
N ALA A 214 11.93 -2.44 -1.31
CA ALA A 214 13.02 -2.45 -0.34
C ALA A 214 12.91 -3.65 0.61
N ALA A 215 14.05 -4.16 1.06
CA ALA A 215 14.13 -5.15 2.14
C ALA A 215 15.43 -4.99 2.93
N GLU A 216 15.38 -5.43 4.19
CA GLU A 216 16.52 -5.41 5.08
C GLU A 216 17.27 -6.74 5.06
N TYR A 217 18.58 -6.64 5.25
CA TYR A 217 19.51 -7.74 5.39
C TYR A 217 20.28 -7.55 6.69
N THR A 218 20.61 -8.66 7.34
CA THR A 218 21.51 -8.65 8.49
C THR A 218 22.85 -9.27 8.09
N ILE A 219 23.90 -8.45 8.03
CA ILE A 219 25.27 -8.86 7.67
C ILE A 219 26.20 -8.49 8.82
N ASN A 220 26.94 -9.47 9.34
CA ASN A 220 27.89 -9.25 10.45
C ASN A 220 27.25 -8.58 11.68
N GLY A 221 25.95 -8.82 11.92
CA GLY A 221 25.18 -8.19 12.99
C GLY A 221 24.68 -6.76 12.69
N ASN A 222 25.00 -6.22 11.52
CA ASN A 222 24.53 -4.91 11.06
C ASN A 222 23.32 -5.05 10.13
N ASN A 223 22.37 -4.13 10.25
CA ASN A 223 21.23 -4.05 9.34
C ASN A 223 21.57 -3.11 8.17
N VAL A 224 21.27 -3.57 6.95
CA VAL A 224 21.37 -2.79 5.72
C VAL A 224 20.09 -2.95 4.92
N THR A 225 19.67 -1.90 4.20
CA THR A 225 18.48 -1.94 3.35
C THR A 225 18.90 -1.98 1.89
N ALA A 226 18.55 -3.04 1.18
CA ALA A 226 18.61 -3.06 -0.27
C ALA A 226 17.30 -2.52 -0.84
N TYR A 227 17.37 -1.85 -1.99
CA TYR A 227 16.20 -1.33 -2.67
C TYR A 227 16.38 -1.29 -4.18
N LEU A 228 15.27 -1.31 -4.92
CA LEU A 228 15.29 -1.23 -6.39
C LEU A 228 13.95 -0.75 -6.96
N THR A 229 14.01 -0.26 -8.19
CA THR A 229 12.85 0.02 -9.04
C THR A 229 13.21 -0.13 -10.52
N LYS A 230 12.20 -0.18 -11.40
CA LYS A 230 12.42 -0.09 -12.84
C LYS A 230 12.84 1.33 -13.21
N ASP A 231 13.95 1.43 -13.92
CA ASP A 231 14.53 2.66 -14.41
C ASP A 231 15.25 2.43 -15.76
N PRO A 232 14.54 2.03 -16.83
CA PRO A 232 15.15 1.74 -18.13
C PRO A 232 15.96 2.95 -18.66
N LYS A 233 15.46 4.16 -18.42
CA LYS A 233 16.08 5.43 -18.86
C LYS A 233 17.20 5.93 -17.94
N GLY A 234 17.36 5.38 -16.73
CA GLY A 234 18.35 5.85 -15.76
C GLY A 234 18.02 7.20 -15.13
N GLU A 235 16.75 7.63 -15.15
CA GLU A 235 16.31 8.91 -14.60
C GLU A 235 16.27 8.87 -13.07
N ALA A 236 15.75 7.79 -12.48
CA ALA A 236 15.69 7.62 -11.03
C ALA A 236 17.11 7.57 -10.43
N TYR A 237 18.02 6.81 -11.05
CA TYR A 237 19.44 6.76 -10.64
C TYR A 237 20.09 8.15 -10.63
N LYS A 238 19.93 8.93 -11.71
CA LYS A 238 20.53 10.26 -11.85
C LYS A 238 19.94 11.26 -10.86
N ASN A 239 18.61 11.25 -10.71
CA ASN A 239 17.91 12.18 -9.83
C ASN A 239 18.25 11.91 -8.36
N TYR A 240 18.29 10.64 -7.96
CA TYR A 240 18.62 10.28 -6.59
C TYR A 240 20.10 10.52 -6.26
N HIS A 241 21.02 10.23 -7.19
CA HIS A 241 22.43 10.61 -7.02
C HIS A 241 22.57 12.11 -6.79
N ARG A 242 21.91 12.93 -7.61
CA ARG A 242 21.91 14.39 -7.45
C ARG A 242 21.28 14.82 -6.13
N PHE A 243 20.14 14.24 -5.75
CA PHE A 243 19.52 14.51 -4.45
C PHE A 243 20.50 14.30 -3.29
N LEU A 244 21.26 13.19 -3.29
CA LEU A 244 22.22 12.91 -2.22
C LEU A 244 23.33 13.98 -2.16
N VAL A 245 23.90 14.35 -3.32
CA VAL A 245 24.99 15.35 -3.40
C VAL A 245 24.50 16.76 -3.06
N ASP A 246 23.36 17.18 -3.61
CA ASP A 246 22.78 18.51 -3.39
C ASP A 246 22.37 18.73 -1.92
N ASN A 247 22.09 17.65 -1.18
CA ASN A 247 21.81 17.68 0.27
C ASN A 247 23.08 17.53 1.13
N GLY A 248 24.27 17.70 0.56
CA GLY A 248 25.55 17.70 1.29
C GLY A 248 26.25 16.34 1.36
N GLY A 249 25.82 15.37 0.56
CA GLY A 249 26.43 14.05 0.52
C GLY A 249 27.84 14.07 -0.07
N THR A 250 28.72 13.23 0.48
CA THR A 250 30.12 13.10 0.04
C THR A 250 30.32 11.79 -0.72
N GLU A 251 30.83 11.85 -1.95
CA GLU A 251 31.15 10.65 -2.71
C GLU A 251 32.35 9.89 -2.08
N LEU A 252 32.17 8.59 -1.89
CA LEU A 252 33.18 7.68 -1.37
C LEU A 252 33.83 6.88 -2.49
N GLN A 253 35.11 6.56 -2.31
CA GLN A 253 35.81 5.66 -3.22
C GLN A 253 35.27 4.23 -3.09
N LEU A 254 34.85 3.67 -4.22
CA LEU A 254 34.27 2.35 -4.31
C LEU A 254 35.02 1.50 -5.35
N ASP A 255 35.50 0.34 -4.94
CA ASP A 255 36.10 -0.64 -5.86
C ASP A 255 35.06 -1.73 -6.22
N ILE A 256 34.09 -1.35 -7.05
CA ILE A 256 33.16 -2.27 -7.71
C ILE A 256 33.27 -2.03 -9.21
N LYS A 257 33.73 -3.04 -9.95
CA LYS A 257 33.97 -2.96 -11.41
C LYS A 257 32.83 -3.54 -12.24
N GLN A 258 31.88 -4.21 -11.57
CA GLN A 258 30.83 -5.01 -12.20
C GLN A 258 29.65 -4.18 -12.72
N ALA A 259 29.50 -2.92 -12.30
CA ALA A 259 28.44 -1.99 -12.70
C ALA A 259 28.89 -0.52 -12.49
N GLU A 260 28.15 0.43 -13.07
CA GLU A 260 28.28 1.85 -12.77
C GLU A 260 27.73 2.11 -11.35
N CYS A 261 28.61 1.98 -10.35
CA CYS A 261 28.28 2.19 -8.95
C CYS A 261 28.82 3.53 -8.47
N LYS A 262 28.04 4.21 -7.63
CA LYS A 262 28.50 5.34 -6.82
C LYS A 262 28.17 5.06 -5.37
N ALA A 263 29.02 5.51 -4.47
CA ALA A 263 28.73 5.51 -3.05
C ALA A 263 28.73 6.94 -2.54
N VAL A 264 27.70 7.31 -1.79
CA VAL A 264 27.55 8.64 -1.20
C VAL A 264 27.25 8.47 0.28
N GLU A 265 28.02 9.16 1.13
CA GLU A 265 27.73 9.27 2.55
C GLU A 265 26.94 10.55 2.81
N LEU A 266 25.83 10.43 3.54
CA LEU A 266 24.98 11.54 3.95
C LEU A 266 24.41 11.26 5.35
N PHE A 267 24.68 12.16 6.29
CA PHE A 267 24.16 12.13 7.67
C PHE A 267 24.38 10.79 8.41
N GLY A 268 25.56 10.19 8.28
CA GLY A 268 25.92 8.93 8.93
C GLY A 268 25.34 7.69 8.25
N THR A 269 24.77 7.84 7.05
CA THR A 269 24.28 6.74 6.21
C THR A 269 25.08 6.73 4.92
N THR A 270 25.54 5.55 4.50
CA THR A 270 26.11 5.37 3.16
C THR A 270 25.06 4.76 2.25
N ASP A 271 24.86 5.33 1.07
CA ASP A 271 24.07 4.78 -0.03
C ASP A 271 25.02 4.36 -1.15
N ILE A 272 25.10 3.06 -1.44
CA ILE A 272 25.73 2.53 -2.66
C ILE A 272 24.64 2.37 -3.71
N ILE A 273 24.69 3.15 -4.77
CA ILE A 273 23.69 3.18 -5.85
C ILE A 273 24.28 2.73 -7.18
N PHE A 274 23.48 2.06 -7.99
CA PHE A 274 23.92 1.56 -9.29
C PHE A 274 22.78 1.34 -10.28
N LYS A 275 23.13 1.26 -11.55
CA LYS A 275 22.25 0.76 -12.61
C LYS A 275 22.62 -0.67 -12.99
N SER A 276 21.62 -1.52 -13.18
CA SER A 276 21.79 -2.86 -13.76
C SER A 276 20.63 -3.17 -14.70
N GLY A 277 20.89 -3.23 -16.01
CA GLY A 277 19.85 -3.42 -17.03
C GLY A 277 18.80 -2.30 -17.00
N ASP A 278 17.54 -2.70 -16.86
CA ASP A 278 16.39 -1.80 -16.74
C ASP A 278 16.10 -1.37 -15.29
N TYR A 279 17.01 -1.63 -14.36
CA TYR A 279 16.79 -1.35 -12.94
C TYR A 279 17.76 -0.30 -12.40
N PHE A 280 17.23 0.59 -11.58
CA PHE A 280 17.97 1.36 -10.61
C PHE A 280 17.88 0.63 -9.27
N ALA A 281 19.01 0.45 -8.59
CA ALA A 281 19.07 -0.21 -7.31
C ALA A 281 20.12 0.44 -6.40
N GLY A 282 19.99 0.16 -5.11
CA GLY A 282 20.98 0.57 -4.14
C GLY A 282 20.94 -0.22 -2.84
N VAL A 283 21.96 -0.03 -2.04
CA VAL A 283 22.09 -0.58 -0.69
C VAL A 283 22.48 0.56 0.24
N ARG A 284 21.71 0.75 1.31
CA ARG A 284 21.90 1.83 2.26
C ARG A 284 22.00 1.35 3.69
N GLY A 285 22.74 2.09 4.52
CA GLY A 285 22.78 1.88 5.96
C GLY A 285 23.96 2.59 6.62
N SER A 286 23.98 2.54 7.95
CA SER A 286 25.11 3.03 8.77
C SER A 286 26.17 1.94 9.05
N ALA A 287 26.01 0.76 8.44
CA ALA A 287 26.97 -0.33 8.55
C ALA A 287 28.29 -0.01 7.83
N PRO A 288 29.40 -0.69 8.15
CA PRO A 288 30.65 -0.56 7.41
C PRO A 288 30.44 -0.77 5.91
N ILE A 289 31.10 0.05 5.07
CA ILE A 289 30.91 0.02 3.61
C ILE A 289 31.13 -1.37 2.98
N ASN A 290 31.95 -2.22 3.59
CA ASN A 290 32.19 -3.59 3.12
C ASN A 290 30.94 -4.48 3.25
N ASP A 291 30.12 -4.29 4.28
CA ASP A 291 28.86 -5.03 4.45
C ASP A 291 27.84 -4.59 3.37
N LEU A 292 27.78 -3.29 3.08
CA LEU A 292 26.94 -2.76 1.99
C LEU A 292 27.41 -3.27 0.63
N LYS A 293 28.74 -3.32 0.40
CA LYS A 293 29.33 -3.85 -0.84
C LYS A 293 28.97 -5.31 -1.08
N GLN A 294 28.96 -6.15 -0.04
CA GLN A 294 28.60 -7.56 -0.17
C GLN A 294 27.18 -7.72 -0.73
N ILE A 295 26.19 -7.02 -0.16
CA ILE A 295 24.81 -7.05 -0.67
C ILE A 295 24.73 -6.42 -2.06
N THR A 296 25.46 -5.34 -2.31
CA THR A 296 25.49 -4.68 -3.62
C THR A 296 25.93 -5.64 -4.73
N LEU A 297 27.02 -6.38 -4.52
CA LEU A 297 27.53 -7.36 -5.48
C LEU A 297 26.51 -8.47 -5.75
N ASN A 298 25.92 -9.03 -4.69
CA ASN A 298 24.89 -10.06 -4.80
C ASN A 298 23.67 -9.55 -5.58
N LEU A 299 23.24 -8.30 -5.32
CA LEU A 299 22.10 -7.69 -5.99
C LEU A 299 22.39 -7.42 -7.47
N ILE A 300 23.59 -6.92 -7.81
CA ILE A 300 24.04 -6.77 -9.20
C ILE A 300 23.98 -8.12 -9.94
N GLU A 301 24.51 -9.18 -9.34
CA GLU A 301 24.50 -10.51 -9.94
C GLU A 301 23.09 -11.05 -10.14
N ASN A 302 22.20 -10.84 -9.17
CA ASN A 302 20.84 -11.33 -9.26
C ASN A 302 20.03 -10.57 -10.32
N LEU A 303 20.19 -9.25 -10.39
CA LEU A 303 19.55 -8.42 -11.42
C LEU A 303 20.03 -8.74 -12.83
N LYS A 304 21.28 -9.19 -13.03
CA LYS A 304 21.78 -9.61 -14.35
C LYS A 304 21.16 -10.91 -14.88
N LYS A 305 20.53 -11.71 -14.01
CA LYS A 305 19.86 -12.97 -14.38
C LYS A 305 18.45 -12.73 -14.92
N HIS A 306 17.93 -11.52 -14.80
CA HIS A 306 16.57 -11.11 -15.12
C HIS A 306 16.57 -9.96 -16.13
#